data_AF-A0A0C3PKW0-F1
#
_entry.id   AF-A0A0C3PKW0-F1
#
_cell.length_a   1.000
_cell.length_b   1.000
_cell.length_c   1.000
_cell.angle_alpha   90.00
_cell.angle_beta   90.00
_cell.angle_gamma   90.00
#
_symmetry.space_group_name_H-M   'P 1'
#
loop_
_entity.id
_entity.type
_entity.pdbx_description
1 polymer ?
#
loop_
_entity_poly.entity_id
_entity_poly.type
_entity_poly.pdbx_seq_one_letter_code
_entity_poly.pdbx_strand_id
1 'polypeptide(L)'
;DFDVSKPSPIRVTIPERLYLLPGAAIILGTTIGLFRGSRRASLRFLAENVHRPPTTVQGWYFYNKTKNYRVIMGGLKEAGLEAARLGTTAAGWVCFE
;
A
#
# COMPACT_ATOMS: atom_id res chain seq x y z
N ASP A 1 45.59 -33.45 -14.63
CA ASP A 1 44.75 -32.25 -14.61
C ASP A 1 43.31 -32.61 -14.92
N PHE A 2 42.40 -32.44 -13.95
CA PHE A 2 40.97 -32.67 -14.15
C PHE A 2 40.36 -31.38 -14.71
N ASP A 3 39.93 -31.40 -15.96
CA ASP A 3 39.27 -30.28 -16.60
C ASP A 3 37.82 -30.19 -16.09
N VAL A 4 37.60 -29.32 -15.09
CA VAL A 4 36.28 -29.08 -14.52
C VAL A 4 35.48 -28.22 -15.49
N SER A 5 34.69 -28.86 -16.35
CA SER A 5 33.75 -28.19 -17.25
C SER A 5 32.81 -27.27 -16.46
N LYS A 6 32.93 -25.96 -16.68
CA LYS A 6 32.13 -24.94 -16.01
C LYS A 6 30.64 -25.10 -16.39
N PRO A 7 29.70 -25.23 -15.43
CA PRO A 7 28.30 -25.42 -15.77
C PRO A 7 27.75 -24.20 -16.50
N SER A 8 27.01 -24.43 -17.59
CA SER A 8 26.37 -23.38 -18.37
C SER A 8 25.30 -22.67 -17.54
N PRO A 9 25.20 -21.32 -17.61
CA PRO A 9 24.21 -20.58 -16.83
C PRO A 9 22.81 -20.87 -17.35
N ILE A 10 21.91 -21.25 -16.44
CA ILE A 10 20.47 -21.41 -16.72
C ILE A 10 19.89 -20.02 -17.01
N ARG A 11 19.39 -19.82 -18.22
CA ARG A 11 18.70 -18.59 -18.63
C ARG A 11 17.20 -18.79 -18.48
N VAL A 12 16.60 -18.15 -17.48
CA VAL A 12 15.15 -18.14 -17.30
C VAL A 12 14.60 -16.89 -17.98
N THR A 13 13.89 -17.08 -19.10
CA THR A 13 13.20 -15.98 -19.80
C THR A 13 11.80 -15.85 -19.21
N ILE A 14 11.61 -14.89 -18.30
CA ILE A 14 10.31 -14.69 -17.65
C ILE A 14 9.51 -13.68 -18.47
N PRO A 15 8.26 -13.99 -18.85
CA PRO A 15 7.42 -13.07 -19.60
C PRO A 15 7.25 -11.75 -18.85
N GLU A 16 7.39 -10.61 -19.52
CA GLU A 16 7.27 -9.29 -18.90
C GLU A 16 5.92 -9.09 -18.20
N ARG A 17 4.85 -9.69 -18.76
CA ARG A 17 3.48 -9.65 -18.22
C ARG A 17 3.37 -10.25 -16.82
N LEU A 18 4.22 -11.23 -16.49
CA LEU A 18 4.19 -11.94 -15.21
C LEU A 18 4.53 -11.04 -14.01
N TYR A 19 5.32 -9.99 -14.23
CA TYR A 19 5.69 -9.04 -13.19
C TYR A 19 5.06 -7.67 -13.37
N LEU A 20 4.86 -7.22 -14.61
CA LEU A 20 4.30 -5.89 -14.88
C LEU A 20 2.85 -5.77 -14.42
N LEU A 21 1.99 -6.76 -14.71
CA LEU A 21 0.56 -6.67 -14.38
C LEU A 21 0.30 -6.72 -12.86
N PRO A 22 0.83 -7.69 -12.10
CA PRO A 22 0.66 -7.70 -10.64
C PRO A 22 1.36 -6.50 -9.98
N GLY A 23 2.52 -6.08 -10.49
CA GLY A 23 3.22 -4.90 -10.01
C GLY A 23 2.41 -3.61 -10.17
N ALA A 24 1.83 -3.38 -11.35
CA ALA A 24 0.95 -2.24 -11.59
C ALA A 24 -0.32 -2.30 -10.73
N ALA A 25 -0.92 -3.49 -10.58
CA ALA A 25 -2.11 -3.69 -9.75
C ALA A 25 -1.85 -3.36 -8.28
N ILE A 26 -0.68 -3.74 -7.73
CA ILE A 26 -0.27 -3.41 -6.37
C ILE A 26 -0.10 -1.90 -6.19
N ILE A 27 0.56 -1.22 -7.14
CA ILE A 27 0.77 0.24 -7.07
C ILE A 27 -0.58 0.98 -7.08
N LEU A 28 -1.48 0.59 -7.99
CA LEU A 28 -2.82 1.17 -8.07
C LEU A 28 -3.63 0.88 -6.80
N GLY A 29 -3.61 -0.36 -6.31
CA GLY A 29 -4.31 -0.76 -5.08
C GLY A 29 -3.81 0.00 -3.86
N THR A 30 -2.50 0.15 -3.73
CA THR A 30 -1.87 0.94 -2.66
C THR A 30 -2.33 2.39 -2.71
N THR A 31 -2.32 2.99 -3.91
CA THR A 31 -2.72 4.40 -4.10
C THR A 31 -4.18 4.60 -3.72
N ILE A 32 -5.07 3.75 -4.23
CA ILE A 32 -6.51 3.81 -3.94
C ILE A 32 -6.77 3.62 -2.44
N GLY A 33 -6.13 2.63 -1.83
CA GLY A 33 -6.27 2.32 -0.41
C GLY A 33 -5.73 3.44 0.49
N LEU A 34 -4.60 4.06 0.14
CA LEU A 34 -4.08 5.24 0.85
C LEU A 34 -5.11 6.38 0.85
N PHE A 35 -5.60 6.79 -0.32
CA PHE A 35 -6.54 7.91 -0.42
C PHE A 35 -7.86 7.62 0.30
N ARG A 36 -8.45 6.44 0.09
CA ARG A 36 -9.71 6.06 0.75
C ARG A 36 -9.55 5.91 2.25
N GLY A 37 -8.50 5.22 2.71
CA GLY A 37 -8.22 4.99 4.12
C GLY A 37 -7.93 6.27 4.88
N SER A 38 -7.08 7.14 4.32
CA SER A 38 -6.76 8.44 4.91
C SER A 38 -8.00 9.33 5.00
N ARG A 39 -8.85 9.37 3.96
CA ARG A 39 -10.10 10.15 3.99
C ARG A 39 -11.06 9.65 5.06
N ARG A 40 -11.28 8.33 5.14
CA ARG A 40 -12.15 7.72 6.16
C ARG A 40 -11.65 7.99 7.58
N ALA A 41 -10.35 7.81 7.82
CA ALA A 41 -9.74 8.06 9.13
C ALA A 41 -9.82 9.54 9.55
N SER A 42 -9.62 10.46 8.59
CA SER A 42 -9.76 11.90 8.82
C SER A 42 -11.20 12.26 9.22
N LEU A 43 -12.19 11.79 8.46
CA LEU A 43 -13.61 12.05 8.76
C LEU A 43 -14.03 11.47 10.10
N ARG A 44 -13.59 10.25 10.45
CA ARG A 44 -13.82 9.66 11.77
C ARG A 44 -13.24 10.52 12.89
N PHE A 45 -11.98 10.95 12.76
CA PHE A 45 -11.34 11.79 13.76
C PHE A 45 -12.08 13.13 13.95
N LEU A 46 -12.54 13.75 12.86
CA LEU A 46 -13.33 14.99 12.91
C LEU A 46 -14.68 14.76 13.59
N ALA A 47 -15.37 13.67 13.27
CA ALA A 47 -16.65 13.32 13.91
C ALA A 47 -16.48 13.06 15.41
N GLU A 48 -15.44 12.32 15.82
CA GLU A 48 -15.13 12.06 17.22
C GLU A 48 -14.76 13.33 17.99
N ASN A 49 -14.14 14.32 17.35
CA ASN A 49 -13.63 15.52 18.01
C ASN A 49 -14.43 16.80 17.72
N VAL A 50 -15.60 16.71 17.09
CA VAL A 50 -16.41 17.88 16.75
C VAL A 50 -16.75 18.75 17.97
N HIS A 51 -16.86 18.11 19.14
CA HIS A 51 -17.16 18.75 20.42
C HIS A 51 -15.94 19.27 21.19
N ARG A 52 -14.70 19.02 20.71
CA ARG A 52 -13.44 19.42 21.36
C ARG A 52 -12.56 20.24 20.42
N PRO A 53 -12.99 21.45 19.99
CA PRO A 53 -12.13 22.31 19.20
C PRO A 53 -10.92 22.79 20.04
N PRO A 54 -9.72 22.88 19.44
CA PRO A 54 -8.56 23.40 20.15
C PRO A 54 -8.73 24.89 20.46
N THR A 55 -8.56 25.28 21.73
CA THR A 55 -8.67 26.67 22.20
C THR A 55 -7.31 27.35 22.40
N THR A 56 -6.23 26.56 22.50
CA THR A 56 -4.86 27.04 22.69
C THR A 56 -3.96 26.63 21.52
N VAL A 57 -2.88 27.39 21.27
CA VAL A 57 -1.91 27.11 20.20
C VAL A 57 -1.26 25.72 20.38
N GLN A 58 -0.88 25.39 21.61
CA GLN A 58 -0.33 24.07 21.94
C GLN A 58 -1.36 22.95 21.71
N GLY A 59 -2.62 23.19 22.07
CA GLY A 59 -3.72 22.26 21.79
C GLY A 59 -3.93 22.03 20.29
N TRP A 60 -3.85 23.09 19.49
CA TRP A 60 -3.95 22.99 18.02
C TRP A 60 -2.84 22.12 17.43
N TYR A 61 -1.60 22.26 17.92
CA TYR A 61 -0.49 21.43 17.46
C TYR A 61 -0.70 19.95 17.80
N PHE A 62 -1.04 19.63 19.05
CA PHE A 62 -1.29 18.24 19.45
C PHE A 62 -2.50 17.62 18.77
N TYR A 63 -3.53 18.43 18.48
CA TYR A 63 -4.69 18.02 17.71
C TYR A 63 -4.29 17.58 16.30
N ASN A 64 -3.53 18.41 15.58
CA ASN A 64 -3.10 18.11 14.22
C ASN A 64 -2.08 16.97 14.18
N LYS A 65 -1.18 16.89 15.16
CA LYS A 65 -0.24 15.77 15.31
C LYS A 65 -0.99 14.44 15.45
N THR A 66 -1.95 14.38 16.38
CA THR A 66 -2.79 13.19 16.60
C THR A 66 -3.60 12.84 15.36
N LYS A 67 -4.22 13.83 14.71
CA LYS A 67 -4.96 13.65 13.45
C LYS A 67 -4.07 13.01 12.38
N ASN A 68 -2.86 13.54 12.18
CA ASN A 68 -1.95 13.06 11.15
C ASN A 68 -1.55 11.59 11.38
N TYR A 69 -1.22 11.19 12.61
CA TYR A 69 -0.90 9.80 12.92
C TYR A 69 -2.07 8.85 12.62
N ARG A 70 -3.31 9.22 12.99
CA ARG A 70 -4.48 8.39 12.69
C ARG A 70 -4.77 8.30 11.19
N VAL A 71 -4.57 9.39 10.46
CA VAL A 71 -4.76 9.44 9.01
C VAL A 71 -3.72 8.59 8.27
N ILE A 72 -2.45 8.65 8.67
CA ILE A 72 -1.37 7.83 8.09
C ILE A 72 -1.61 6.35 8.40
N MET A 73 -1.92 6.01 9.65
CA MET A 73 -2.22 4.62 10.06
C MET A 73 -3.41 4.05 9.29
N GLY A 74 -4.50 4.82 9.18
CA GLY A 74 -5.69 4.43 8.42
C GLY A 74 -5.43 4.27 6.93
N GLY A 75 -4.62 5.18 6.36
CA GLY A 75 -4.17 5.09 4.97
C GLY A 75 -3.35 3.82 4.71
N LEU A 76 -2.30 3.58 5.50
CA LEU A 76 -1.41 2.42 5.32
C LEU A 76 -2.15 1.09 5.49
N LYS A 77 -3.09 1.01 6.44
CA LYS A 77 -3.90 -0.21 6.66
C LYS A 77 -4.74 -0.55 5.42
N GLU A 78 -5.47 0.42 4.89
CA GLU A 78 -6.33 0.22 3.71
C GLU A 78 -5.51 0.05 2.43
N ALA A 79 -4.35 0.72 2.33
CA ALA A 79 -3.39 0.53 1.24
C ALA A 79 -2.90 -0.90 1.14
N GLY A 80 -2.45 -1.50 2.25
CA GLY A 80 -2.01 -2.89 2.27
C GLY A 80 -3.13 -3.87 1.90
N LEU A 81 -4.36 -3.62 2.36
CA LEU A 81 -5.51 -4.46 2.07
C LEU A 81 -5.92 -4.41 0.59
N GLU A 82 -6.03 -3.21 0.01
CA GLU A 82 -6.39 -3.03 -1.39
C GLU A 82 -5.25 -3.50 -2.33
N ALA A 83 -3.99 -3.28 -1.95
CA ALA A 83 -2.83 -3.78 -2.68
C ALA A 83 -2.80 -5.31 -2.73
N ALA A 84 -3.04 -5.99 -1.59
CA ALA A 84 -3.11 -7.45 -1.55
C ALA A 84 -4.28 -7.97 -2.38
N ARG A 85 -5.46 -7.33 -2.29
CA ARG A 85 -6.65 -7.71 -3.04
C ARG A 85 -6.44 -7.61 -4.56
N LEU A 86 -5.95 -6.47 -5.05
CA LEU A 86 -5.70 -6.30 -6.48
C LEU A 86 -4.50 -7.12 -6.96
N GLY A 87 -3.43 -7.21 -6.17
CA GLY A 87 -2.24 -7.99 -6.50
C GLY A 87 -2.54 -9.48 -6.62
N THR A 88 -3.29 -10.06 -5.67
CA THR A 88 -3.69 -11.48 -5.73
C THR A 88 -4.63 -11.76 -6.90
N THR A 89 -5.57 -10.85 -7.19
CA THR A 89 -6.47 -10.99 -8.34
C THR A 89 -5.71 -10.94 -9.66
N ALA A 90 -4.79 -9.98 -9.81
CA ALA A 90 -3.96 -9.83 -11.00
C ALA A 90 -2.97 -10.99 -11.18
N ALA A 91 -2.35 -11.47 -10.10
CA ALA A 91 -1.50 -12.65 -10.14
C ALA A 91 -2.30 -13.90 -10.50
N GLY A 92 -3.50 -14.07 -9.93
CA GLY A 92 -4.40 -15.17 -10.29
C GLY A 92 -4.81 -15.16 -11.76
N TRP A 93 -5.09 -13.97 -12.31
CA TRP A 93 -5.39 -13.80 -13.73
C TRP A 93 -4.22 -14.22 -14.62
N VAL A 94 -3.02 -13.71 -14.32
CA VAL A 94 -1.80 -14.00 -15.09
C VAL A 94 -1.35 -15.45 -14.98
N CYS A 95 -1.66 -16.15 -13.88
CA CYS A 95 -1.39 -17.58 -13.74
C CYS A 95 -2.42 -18.46 -14.47
N PHE A 96 -3.64 -17.95 -14.68
CA PHE A 96 -4.69 -18.67 -15.38
C PHE A 96 -4.58 -18.54 -16.90
N GLU A 97 -4.23 -17.34 -17.37
CA GLU A 97 -3.93 -17.05 -18.78
C GLU A 97 -2.63 -17.73 -19.25
#